data_AF-A0A929SV90-F1
#
_entry.id   AF-A0A929SV90-F1
#
_cell.length_a   1.000
_cell.length_b   1.000
_cell.length_c   1.000
_cell.angle_alpha   90.00
_cell.angle_beta   90.00
_cell.angle_gamma   90.00
#
_symmetry.space_group_name_H-M   'P 1'
#
loop_
_entity.id
_entity.type
_entity.pdbx_description
1 polymer ?
#
loop_
_entity_poly.entity_id
_entity_poly.type
_entity_poly.pdbx_seq_one_letter_code
_entity_poly.pdbx_strand_id
1 'polypeptide(L)'
;MAISGPIRIINGKFQTLPEDLFDIEGSDQNIGYDFTIKNPDYYSKVEFINCNSLKTIPENILKPLKNMKESIIFFENCNAIENIPENLFRHNNKLSILTYGLFKNCLGIKHIPTNLLDGKNIQSLYGLFSGCINADNYSSLPSNWK
;
A
#
# COMPACT_ATOMS: atom_id res chain seq x y z
N MET A 1 -16.41 -20.45 10.44
CA MET A 1 -15.03 -20.63 9.94
C MET A 1 -14.89 -19.79 8.69
N ALA A 2 -14.47 -18.52 8.82
CA ALA A 2 -14.29 -17.64 7.68
C ALA A 2 -12.82 -17.69 7.28
N ILE A 3 -12.52 -18.41 6.20
CA ILE A 3 -11.20 -18.41 5.58
C ILE A 3 -11.13 -17.11 4.78
N SER A 4 -10.78 -16.00 5.44
CA SER A 4 -10.67 -14.72 4.74
C SER A 4 -9.24 -14.59 4.22
N GLY A 5 -9.01 -15.05 2.99
CA GLY A 5 -7.77 -14.82 2.25
C GLY A 5 -7.57 -13.34 1.91
N PRO A 6 -6.41 -12.96 1.34
CA PRO A 6 -6.21 -11.60 0.86
C PRO A 6 -7.24 -11.22 -0.22
N ILE A 7 -7.71 -9.99 -0.16
CA ILE A 7 -8.52 -9.36 -1.20
C ILE A 7 -7.57 -8.99 -2.34
N ARG A 8 -7.82 -9.51 -3.54
CA ARG A 8 -6.99 -9.25 -4.72
C ARG A 8 -7.75 -8.43 -5.74
N ILE A 9 -7.13 -7.35 -6.19
CA ILE A 9 -7.65 -6.43 -7.20
C ILE A 9 -6.71 -6.54 -8.39
N ILE A 10 -7.13 -7.27 -9.42
CA ILE A 10 -6.29 -7.62 -10.56
C ILE A 10 -6.72 -6.80 -11.77
N ASN A 11 -5.78 -6.14 -12.45
CA ASN A 11 -6.03 -5.31 -13.63
C ASN A 11 -7.04 -4.18 -13.39
N GLY A 12 -7.04 -3.60 -12.18
CA GLY A 12 -7.90 -2.46 -11.82
C GLY A 12 -7.70 -1.27 -12.75
N LYS A 13 -8.81 -0.66 -13.18
CA LYS A 13 -8.84 0.45 -14.16
C LYS A 13 -8.99 1.84 -13.55
N PHE A 14 -9.04 1.94 -12.23
CA PHE A 14 -9.11 3.22 -11.51
C PHE A 14 -7.76 3.92 -11.55
N GLN A 15 -7.78 5.26 -11.60
CA GLN A 15 -6.57 6.08 -11.64
C GLN A 15 -6.06 6.51 -10.26
N THR A 16 -6.93 6.46 -9.27
CA THR A 16 -6.65 6.78 -7.88
C THR A 16 -7.41 5.80 -6.99
N LEU A 17 -6.88 5.55 -5.79
CA LEU A 17 -7.64 4.80 -4.79
C LEU A 17 -8.67 5.72 -4.12
N PRO A 18 -9.85 5.19 -3.76
CA PRO A 18 -10.79 5.92 -2.92
C PRO A 18 -10.15 6.25 -1.56
N GLU A 19 -10.33 7.47 -1.04
CA GLU A 19 -9.76 7.87 0.25
C GLU A 19 -10.37 7.10 1.43
N ASP A 20 -11.63 6.69 1.28
CA ASP A 20 -12.47 5.97 2.21
C ASP A 20 -12.31 4.44 2.15
N LEU A 21 -11.31 3.93 1.40
CA LEU A 21 -11.07 2.50 1.20
C LEU A 21 -11.02 1.69 2.51
N PHE A 22 -10.56 2.32 3.60
CA PHE A 22 -10.40 1.69 4.92
C PHE A 22 -11.26 2.34 6.03
N ASP A 23 -12.24 3.17 5.67
CA ASP A 23 -13.15 3.75 6.66
C ASP A 23 -14.11 2.67 7.23
N ILE A 24 -14.26 2.67 8.55
CA ILE A 24 -15.06 1.67 9.29
C ILE A 24 -16.54 2.08 9.35
N GLU A 25 -16.86 3.35 9.12
CA GLU A 25 -18.23 3.86 9.07
C GLU A 25 -18.64 4.16 7.64
N GLY A 26 -19.53 3.33 7.09
CA GLY A 26 -20.41 3.73 5.99
C GLY A 26 -19.89 3.41 4.60
N SER A 27 -20.45 2.35 4.02
CA SER A 27 -20.55 2.13 2.59
C SER A 27 -21.03 3.39 1.86
N ASP A 28 -20.36 3.80 0.79
CA ASP A 28 -21.04 4.53 -0.28
C ASP A 28 -20.72 3.96 -1.67
N GLN A 29 -21.79 3.72 -2.43
CA GLN A 29 -21.89 2.76 -3.53
C GLN A 29 -21.58 3.35 -4.91
N ASN A 30 -20.62 4.27 -5.06
CA ASN A 30 -20.57 5.10 -6.28
C ASN A 30 -19.37 4.93 -7.21
N ILE A 31 -18.83 3.72 -7.37
CA ILE A 31 -17.74 3.48 -8.34
C ILE A 31 -17.82 2.18 -9.17
N GLY A 32 -18.94 1.46 -9.13
CA GLY A 32 -19.16 0.25 -9.95
C GLY A 32 -18.35 -0.99 -9.52
N TYR A 33 -17.65 -0.91 -8.39
CA TYR A 33 -17.03 -2.02 -7.68
C TYR A 33 -17.22 -1.79 -6.16
N ASP A 34 -17.79 -2.76 -5.44
CA ASP A 34 -17.92 -2.70 -3.97
C ASP A 34 -16.56 -3.04 -3.33
N PHE A 35 -15.83 -1.99 -2.94
CA PHE A 35 -14.53 -2.09 -2.24
C PHE A 35 -14.68 -2.04 -0.72
N THR A 36 -15.91 -2.11 -0.17
CA THR A 36 -16.13 -1.93 1.27
C THR A 36 -15.57 -3.12 2.04
N ILE A 37 -14.42 -2.97 2.72
CA ILE A 37 -13.89 -3.96 3.66
C ILE A 37 -14.68 -3.84 4.96
N LYS A 38 -15.82 -4.54 5.05
CA LYS A 38 -16.80 -4.44 6.15
C LYS A 38 -16.33 -4.96 7.52
N ASN A 39 -15.06 -5.33 7.69
CA ASN A 39 -14.58 -5.81 8.99
C ASN A 39 -13.07 -5.57 9.23
N PRO A 40 -12.70 -4.49 9.92
CA PRO A 40 -11.30 -4.18 10.25
C PRO A 40 -10.68 -5.18 11.25
N ASP A 41 -11.46 -5.96 12.00
CA ASP A 41 -10.88 -6.89 12.98
C ASP A 41 -10.33 -8.18 12.33
N TYR A 42 -10.53 -8.34 11.03
CA TYR A 42 -9.99 -9.38 10.17
C TYR A 42 -9.39 -8.73 8.92
N TYR A 43 -8.26 -8.05 9.05
CA TYR A 43 -7.58 -7.43 7.91
C TYR A 43 -7.04 -8.52 6.96
N SER A 44 -7.86 -8.96 6.02
CA SER A 44 -7.38 -9.53 4.78
C SER A 44 -6.49 -8.50 4.11
N LYS A 45 -5.26 -8.89 3.77
CA LYS A 45 -4.35 -8.06 2.97
C LYS A 45 -5.05 -7.69 1.66
N VAL A 46 -4.87 -6.47 1.19
CA VAL A 46 -5.39 -5.95 -0.07
C VAL A 46 -4.23 -5.85 -1.05
N GLU A 47 -4.29 -6.65 -2.09
CA GLU A 47 -3.25 -6.76 -3.11
C GLU A 47 -3.76 -6.18 -4.43
N PHE A 48 -3.13 -5.10 -4.89
CA PHE A 48 -3.35 -4.50 -6.20
C PHE A 48 -2.33 -5.09 -7.18
N ILE A 49 -2.79 -5.89 -8.13
CA ILE A 49 -1.94 -6.64 -9.05
C ILE A 49 -2.18 -6.16 -10.47
N ASN A 50 -1.13 -5.78 -11.19
CA ASN A 50 -1.19 -5.29 -12.58
C ASN A 50 -2.17 -4.11 -12.77
N CYS A 51 -2.39 -3.29 -11.75
CA CYS A 51 -3.27 -2.11 -11.83
C CYS A 51 -2.56 -0.96 -12.58
N ASN A 52 -2.29 -1.16 -13.87
CA ASN A 52 -1.53 -0.22 -14.72
C ASN A 52 -2.29 1.05 -15.11
N SER A 53 -3.50 1.26 -14.57
CA SER A 53 -4.19 2.55 -14.63
C SER A 53 -4.03 3.37 -13.36
N LEU A 54 -3.65 2.75 -12.23
CA LEU A 54 -3.51 3.40 -10.93
C LEU A 54 -2.26 4.27 -10.93
N LYS A 55 -2.46 5.59 -10.85
CA LYS A 55 -1.39 6.60 -10.89
C LYS A 55 -1.05 7.16 -9.52
N THR A 56 -2.04 7.28 -8.65
CA THR A 56 -1.93 8.02 -7.40
C THR A 56 -2.48 7.22 -6.23
N ILE A 57 -1.79 7.31 -5.09
CA ILE A 57 -2.24 6.79 -3.81
C ILE A 57 -2.53 8.00 -2.92
N PRO A 58 -3.73 8.13 -2.34
CA PRO A 58 -4.01 9.21 -1.39
C PRO A 58 -3.12 9.14 -0.16
N GLU A 59 -2.56 10.28 0.26
CA GLU A 59 -1.63 10.36 1.39
C GLU A 59 -2.23 9.82 2.70
N ASN A 60 -3.53 10.02 2.93
CA ASN A 60 -4.21 9.65 4.17
C ASN A 60 -4.97 8.32 4.09
N ILE A 61 -4.79 7.50 3.06
CA ILE A 61 -5.57 6.26 2.88
C ILE A 61 -5.46 5.32 4.09
N LEU A 62 -4.32 5.30 4.80
CA LEU A 62 -4.10 4.45 5.98
C LEU A 62 -4.44 5.12 7.32
N LYS A 63 -4.94 6.37 7.32
CA LYS A 63 -5.31 7.12 8.53
C LYS A 63 -6.30 6.39 9.45
N PRO A 64 -7.31 5.65 8.95
CA PRO A 64 -8.24 4.93 9.83
C PRO A 64 -7.56 3.80 10.62
N LEU A 65 -6.48 3.24 10.09
CA LEU A 65 -5.80 2.05 10.60
C LEU A 65 -4.80 2.37 11.73
N LYS A 66 -5.21 3.15 12.73
CA LYS A 66 -4.34 3.65 13.82
C LYS A 66 -3.61 2.53 14.60
N ASN A 67 -4.21 1.34 14.65
CA ASN A 67 -3.67 0.18 15.37
C ASN A 67 -2.93 -0.83 14.47
N MET A 68 -2.74 -0.52 13.19
CA MET A 68 -2.04 -1.38 12.23
C MET A 68 -0.62 -1.71 12.71
N LYS A 69 -0.33 -3.00 12.90
CA LYS A 69 1.00 -3.51 13.26
C LYS A 69 1.79 -4.01 12.05
N GLU A 70 1.08 -4.53 11.06
CA GLU A 70 1.62 -5.05 9.80
C GLU A 70 0.91 -4.34 8.66
N SER A 71 1.63 -3.99 7.59
CA SER A 71 0.98 -3.40 6.39
C SER A 71 -0.07 -4.35 5.84
N ILE A 72 -1.20 -3.78 5.43
CA ILE A 72 -2.32 -4.53 4.86
C ILE A 72 -2.53 -4.22 3.39
N ILE A 73 -1.84 -3.24 2.81
CA ILE A 73 -1.96 -2.86 1.40
C ILE A 73 -0.66 -3.20 0.66
N PHE A 74 -0.78 -3.70 -0.57
CA PHE A 74 0.34 -4.10 -1.41
C PHE A 74 0.05 -3.80 -2.88
N PHE A 75 1.07 -3.35 -3.61
CA PHE A 75 1.02 -3.05 -5.04
C PHE A 75 2.05 -3.92 -5.76
N GLU A 76 1.61 -4.79 -6.67
CA GLU A 76 2.46 -5.64 -7.49
C GLU A 76 2.26 -5.31 -8.97
N ASN A 77 3.36 -5.05 -9.69
CA ASN A 77 3.37 -4.72 -11.12
C ASN A 77 2.44 -3.55 -11.50
N CYS A 78 2.24 -2.59 -10.58
CA CYS A 78 1.42 -1.40 -10.83
C CYS A 78 2.29 -0.30 -11.44
N ASN A 79 2.53 -0.37 -12.75
CA ASN A 79 3.55 0.43 -13.43
C ASN A 79 3.14 1.87 -13.75
N ALA A 80 1.90 2.27 -13.45
CA ALA A 80 1.45 3.65 -13.60
C ALA A 80 1.64 4.51 -12.34
N ILE A 81 1.98 3.90 -11.20
CA ILE A 81 2.27 4.63 -9.97
C ILE A 81 3.63 5.32 -10.15
N GLU A 82 3.63 6.63 -10.25
CA GLU A 82 4.87 7.40 -10.45
C GLU A 82 5.47 7.92 -9.15
N ASN A 83 4.62 8.18 -8.14
CA ASN A 83 5.01 8.80 -6.88
C ASN A 83 4.41 8.04 -5.70
N ILE A 84 5.18 7.96 -4.61
CA ILE A 84 4.75 7.41 -3.33
C ILE A 84 4.49 8.59 -2.39
N PRO A 85 3.36 8.66 -1.66
CA PRO A 85 3.15 9.68 -0.65
C PRO A 85 4.19 9.57 0.46
N GLU A 86 4.95 10.63 0.72
CA GLU A 86 6.02 10.64 1.74
C GLU A 86 5.49 10.30 3.13
N ASN A 87 4.26 10.72 3.44
CA ASN A 87 3.63 10.56 4.73
C ASN A 87 2.63 9.39 4.80
N LEU A 88 2.73 8.41 3.90
CA LEU A 88 1.78 7.30 3.78
C LEU A 88 1.47 6.60 5.13
N PHE A 89 2.49 6.46 5.98
CA PHE A 89 2.37 5.79 7.29
C PHE A 89 2.27 6.73 8.48
N ARG A 90 2.13 8.06 8.28
CA ARG A 90 2.27 9.06 9.36
C ARG A 90 1.38 8.78 10.57
N HIS A 91 0.15 8.28 10.36
CA HIS A 91 -0.83 8.01 11.42
C HIS A 91 -0.72 6.61 12.05
N ASN A 92 0.06 5.69 11.46
CA ASN A 92 0.12 4.29 11.87
C ASN A 92 1.28 4.03 12.84
N ASN A 93 1.21 4.60 14.04
CA ASN A 93 2.32 4.58 15.01
C ASN A 93 2.65 3.20 15.57
N LYS A 94 1.75 2.21 15.43
CA LYS A 94 1.99 0.83 15.86
C LYS A 94 2.59 -0.06 14.77
N LEU A 95 2.83 0.47 13.57
CA LEU A 95 3.42 -0.27 12.46
C LEU A 95 4.83 -0.73 12.82
N SER A 96 5.06 -2.03 12.76
CA SER A 96 6.37 -2.64 13.05
C SER A 96 6.79 -3.72 12.05
N ILE A 97 5.90 -4.16 11.15
CA ILE A 97 6.14 -5.26 10.21
C ILE A 97 5.78 -4.85 8.76
N LEU A 98 6.76 -4.96 7.86
CA LEU A 98 6.70 -4.61 6.44
C LEU A 98 7.49 -5.63 5.60
N THR A 99 7.00 -6.87 5.48
CA THR A 99 7.79 -8.00 4.96
C THR A 99 7.38 -8.55 3.60
N TYR A 100 6.28 -8.05 3.01
CA TYR A 100 5.72 -8.62 1.78
C TYR A 100 6.00 -7.78 0.51
N GLY A 101 6.76 -6.70 0.65
CA GLY A 101 7.00 -5.73 -0.42
C GLY A 101 5.75 -4.89 -0.73
N LEU A 102 5.77 -3.63 -0.30
CA LEU A 102 4.64 -2.70 -0.49
C LEU A 102 4.44 -2.33 -1.97
N PHE A 103 5.55 -2.17 -2.70
CA PHE A 103 5.58 -1.83 -4.11
C PHE A 103 6.47 -2.82 -4.84
N LYS A 104 5.99 -4.03 -5.09
CA LYS A 104 6.74 -5.05 -5.80
C LYS A 104 6.67 -4.80 -7.31
N ASN A 105 7.82 -4.77 -7.97
CA ASN A 105 7.96 -4.61 -9.43
C ASN A 105 7.17 -3.40 -10.00
N CYS A 106 6.99 -2.34 -9.21
CA CYS A 106 6.32 -1.13 -9.68
C CYS A 106 7.35 -0.25 -10.41
N LEU A 107 7.46 -0.44 -11.73
CA LEU A 107 8.49 0.17 -12.57
C LEU A 107 8.20 1.63 -12.95
N GLY A 108 7.00 2.14 -12.63
CA GLY A 108 6.63 3.53 -12.86
C GLY A 108 7.21 4.50 -11.81
N ILE A 109 7.58 3.99 -10.63
CA ILE A 109 8.02 4.81 -9.51
C ILE A 109 9.34 5.49 -9.87
N LYS A 110 9.32 6.83 -9.89
CA LYS A 110 10.47 7.64 -10.31
C LYS A 110 11.43 7.93 -9.16
N HIS A 111 10.91 8.06 -7.95
CA HIS A 111 11.67 8.36 -6.74
C HIS A 111 11.04 7.67 -5.53
N ILE A 112 11.87 7.14 -4.62
CA ILE A 112 11.41 6.51 -3.38
C ILE A 112 11.69 7.42 -2.19
N PRO A 113 10.68 7.90 -1.45
CA PRO A 113 10.88 8.73 -0.27
C PRO A 113 11.66 7.99 0.83
N THR A 114 12.82 8.53 1.23
CA THR A 114 13.66 7.92 2.28
C THR A 114 13.14 8.16 3.69
N ASN A 115 12.24 9.14 3.87
CA ASN A 115 11.54 9.48 5.11
C ASN A 115 10.25 8.67 5.36
N LEU A 116 9.91 7.72 4.47
CA LEU A 116 8.62 7.00 4.51
C LEU A 116 8.34 6.29 5.85
N LEU A 117 9.39 5.90 6.58
CA LEU A 117 9.33 5.16 7.84
C LEU A 117 9.79 6.01 9.05
N ASP A 118 9.96 7.32 8.88
CA ASP A 118 10.40 8.20 9.97
C ASP A 118 9.43 8.14 11.16
N GLY A 119 9.99 8.07 12.36
CA GLY A 119 9.23 7.94 13.60
C GLY A 119 8.53 6.58 13.80
N LYS A 120 8.78 5.57 12.95
CA LYS A 120 8.26 4.21 13.13
C LYS A 120 9.29 3.30 13.78
N ASN A 121 8.84 2.43 14.68
CA ASN A 121 9.67 1.42 15.34
C ASN A 121 9.57 0.09 14.56
N ILE A 122 10.23 0.03 13.41
CA ILE A 122 10.17 -1.12 12.52
C ILE A 122 11.03 -2.26 13.07
N GLN A 123 10.39 -3.40 13.34
CA GLN A 123 11.04 -4.61 13.85
C GLN A 123 11.38 -5.59 12.73
N SER A 124 10.59 -5.60 11.66
CA SER A 124 10.81 -6.48 10.52
C SER A 124 10.47 -5.77 9.20
N LEU A 125 11.45 -5.71 8.31
CA LEU A 125 11.37 -5.03 7.03
C LEU A 125 12.10 -5.86 5.96
N TYR A 126 11.40 -6.15 4.86
CA TYR A 126 11.99 -6.86 3.73
C TYR A 126 11.34 -6.44 2.41
N GLY A 127 12.16 -6.08 1.44
CA GLY A 127 11.75 -5.94 0.04
C GLY A 127 10.68 -4.90 -0.23
N LEU A 128 10.61 -3.82 0.56
CA LEU A 128 9.52 -2.83 0.50
C LEU A 128 9.25 -2.34 -0.93
N PHE A 129 10.31 -2.20 -1.73
CA PHE A 129 10.31 -1.73 -3.11
C PHE A 129 10.91 -2.77 -4.07
N SER A 130 10.83 -4.05 -3.75
CA SER A 130 11.55 -5.05 -4.51
C SER A 130 11.18 -5.04 -5.98
N GLY A 131 12.17 -4.82 -6.84
CA GLY A 131 11.96 -4.72 -8.29
C GLY A 131 11.55 -3.33 -8.80
N CYS A 132 11.49 -2.29 -7.96
CA CYS A 132 11.32 -0.89 -8.37
C CYS A 132 12.60 -0.26 -8.96
N ILE A 133 13.26 -0.99 -9.86
CA ILE A 133 14.61 -0.69 -10.37
C ILE A 133 14.73 0.62 -11.16
N ASN A 134 13.61 1.23 -11.55
CA ASN A 134 13.57 2.48 -12.30
C ASN A 134 13.58 3.74 -11.43
N ALA A 135 13.42 3.61 -10.10
CA ALA A 135 13.52 4.77 -9.22
C ALA A 135 14.97 5.30 -9.23
N ASP A 136 15.13 6.61 -9.36
CA ASP A 136 16.44 7.28 -9.50
C ASP A 136 17.40 7.00 -8.34
N ASN A 137 16.85 6.74 -7.15
CA ASN A 137 17.57 6.46 -5.92
C ASN A 137 17.57 4.97 -5.55
N TYR A 138 17.01 4.08 -6.38
CA TYR A 138 16.88 2.65 -6.07
C TYR A 138 18.21 2.02 -5.67
N SER A 139 19.28 2.32 -6.42
CA SER A 139 20.63 1.80 -6.16
C SER A 139 21.18 2.21 -4.79
N SER A 140 20.74 3.36 -4.26
CA SER A 140 21.19 3.93 -3.00
C SER A 140 20.35 3.51 -1.79
N LEU A 141 19.21 2.82 -2.00
CA LEU A 141 18.36 2.37 -0.91
C LEU A 141 19.05 1.31 -0.01
N PRO A 142 18.69 1.25 1.28
CA PRO A 142 19.09 0.16 2.16
C PRO A 142 18.74 -1.21 1.56
N SER A 143 19.60 -2.22 1.73
CA SER A 143 19.39 -3.53 1.11
C SER A 143 18.10 -4.23 1.54
N ASN A 144 17.59 -3.96 2.75
CA ASN A 144 16.32 -4.49 3.24
C ASN A 144 15.08 -3.76 2.67
N TRP A 145 15.26 -2.63 1.99
CA TRP A 145 14.19 -1.95 1.24
C TRP A 145 14.06 -2.50 -0.19
N LYS A 146 15.13 -3.08 -0.74
CA LYS A 146 15.22 -3.65 -2.09
C LYS A 146 14.74 -5.11 -2.14
#